data_AF-A0A7Z8VNP1-F1
#
_entry.id   AF-A0A7Z8VNP1-F1
#
_cell.length_a   1.000
_cell.length_b   1.000
_cell.length_c   1.000
_cell.angle_alpha   90.00
_cell.angle_beta   90.00
_cell.angle_gamma   90.00
#
_symmetry.space_group_name_H-M   'P 1'
#
loop_
_entity.id
_entity.type
_entity.pdbx_description
1 polymer ?
#
loop_
_entity_poly.entity_id
_entity_poly.type
_entity_poly.pdbx_seq_one_letter_code
_entity_poly.pdbx_strand_id
1 'polypeptide(L)'
;METLMHEIAIENEVQTIINAAIIGDFTKRIEIQVKEEGFLKQLGEGINELLETTENNLNDIQRLLYALSHNDLTVIISNDYSGSFAQAKGEANITVEKFKESINQIKKAIDNINSGDEKIVSDKGDLLHRTYEQAAQVAANTSKIADKGVEVVNQVKS
;
A
#
# COMPACT_ATOMS: atom_id res chain seq x y z
N MET A 1 7.53 36.35 -48.69
CA MET A 1 8.24 36.88 -47.50
C MET A 1 7.38 36.73 -46.24
N GLU A 2 6.11 37.15 -46.26
CA GLU A 2 5.20 36.99 -45.11
C GLU A 2 5.02 35.52 -44.66
N THR A 3 4.86 34.59 -45.60
CA THR A 3 4.75 33.14 -45.31
C THR A 3 6.01 32.54 -44.68
N LEU A 4 7.20 32.97 -45.14
CA LEU A 4 8.48 32.47 -44.62
C LEU A 4 8.76 32.99 -43.20
N MET A 5 8.42 34.26 -42.93
CA MET A 5 8.53 34.83 -41.58
C MET A 5 7.57 34.13 -40.60
N HIS A 6 6.41 33.72 -41.07
CA HIS A 6 5.43 32.97 -40.27
C HIS A 6 5.90 31.54 -39.98
N GLU A 7 6.47 30.85 -40.97
CA GLU A 7 7.07 29.52 -40.80
C GLU A 7 8.22 29.53 -39.79
N ILE A 8 9.13 30.51 -39.88
CA ILE A 8 10.22 30.70 -38.91
C ILE A 8 9.68 31.01 -37.50
N ALA A 9 8.56 31.73 -37.39
CA ALA A 9 7.96 32.02 -36.08
C ALA A 9 7.46 30.74 -35.39
N ILE A 10 6.76 29.88 -36.13
CA ILE A 10 6.27 28.58 -35.64
C ILE A 10 7.43 27.66 -35.26
N GLU A 11 8.49 27.60 -36.05
CA GLU A 11 9.70 26.80 -35.73
C GLU A 11 10.30 27.21 -34.38
N ASN A 12 10.42 28.51 -34.12
CA ASN A 12 10.95 29.03 -32.85
C ASN A 12 10.02 28.73 -31.66
N GLU A 13 8.71 28.79 -31.88
CA GLU A 13 7.70 28.45 -30.88
C GLU A 13 7.76 26.95 -30.53
N VAL A 14 7.78 26.09 -31.54
CA VAL A 14 7.95 24.63 -31.37
C VAL A 14 9.23 24.32 -30.60
N GLN A 15 10.36 24.96 -30.94
CA GLN A 15 11.61 24.76 -30.22
C GLN A 15 11.51 25.17 -28.75
N THR A 16 10.81 26.27 -28.45
CA THR A 16 10.58 26.74 -27.08
C THR A 16 9.77 25.73 -26.28
N ILE A 17 8.72 25.17 -26.88
CA ILE A 17 7.85 24.16 -26.26
C ILE A 17 8.60 22.85 -26.02
N ILE A 18 9.39 22.41 -27.00
CA ILE A 18 10.25 21.23 -26.84
C ILE A 18 11.23 21.43 -25.68
N ASN A 19 11.87 22.59 -25.59
CA ASN A 19 12.79 22.90 -24.50
C ASN A 19 12.09 22.89 -23.12
N ALA A 20 10.84 23.36 -23.05
CA ALA A 20 10.02 23.28 -21.85
C ALA A 20 9.68 21.83 -21.49
N ALA A 21 9.24 21.03 -22.47
CA ALA A 21 8.90 19.63 -22.26
C ALA A 21 10.11 18.77 -21.84
N ILE A 22 11.32 19.07 -22.34
CA ILE A 22 12.57 18.40 -21.93
C ILE A 22 12.84 18.55 -20.43
N ILE A 23 12.49 19.70 -19.84
CA ILE A 23 12.64 19.94 -18.40
C ILE A 23 11.39 19.57 -17.59
N GLY A 24 10.39 18.95 -18.24
CA GLY A 24 9.14 18.52 -17.61
C GLY A 24 8.05 19.58 -17.51
N ASP A 25 8.21 20.76 -18.12
CA ASP A 25 7.13 21.74 -18.26
C ASP A 25 6.28 21.41 -19.50
N PHE A 26 5.26 20.58 -19.27
CA PHE A 26 4.28 20.23 -20.29
C PHE A 26 3.11 21.21 -20.37
N THR A 27 3.15 22.36 -19.68
CA THR A 27 2.02 23.31 -19.66
C THR A 27 1.97 24.24 -20.88
N LYS A 28 3.07 24.31 -21.64
CA LYS A 28 3.16 25.13 -22.85
C LYS A 28 2.35 24.52 -23.99
N ARG A 29 1.80 25.38 -24.85
CA ARG A 29 0.99 25.01 -26.01
C ARG A 29 1.34 25.89 -27.19
N ILE A 30 1.18 25.35 -28.39
CA ILE A 30 1.28 26.09 -29.65
C ILE A 30 0.00 26.91 -29.84
N GLU A 31 0.15 28.22 -30.07
CA GLU A 31 -0.96 29.09 -30.43
C GLU A 31 -1.35 28.90 -31.90
N ILE A 32 -2.31 28.01 -32.13
CA ILE A 32 -2.85 27.79 -33.48
C ILE A 32 -3.72 28.98 -33.89
N GLN A 33 -3.25 29.79 -34.85
CA GLN A 33 -4.05 30.89 -35.36
C GLN A 33 -5.16 30.38 -36.29
N VAL A 34 -6.33 31.03 -36.26
CA VAL A 34 -7.51 30.69 -37.09
C VAL A 34 -7.21 30.68 -38.60
N LYS A 35 -6.14 31.36 -39.03
CA LYS A 35 -5.71 31.50 -40.42
C LYS A 35 -4.77 30.37 -40.89
N GLU A 36 -4.27 29.57 -39.95
CA GLU A 36 -3.36 28.47 -40.24
C GLU A 36 -4.16 27.28 -40.76
N GLU A 37 -3.90 26.90 -42.01
CA GLU A 37 -4.50 25.74 -42.64
C GLU A 37 -3.41 24.76 -43.10
N GLY A 38 -3.80 23.49 -43.25
CA GLY A 38 -2.91 22.44 -43.73
C GLY A 38 -1.98 21.89 -42.65
N PHE A 39 -0.76 21.53 -43.05
CA PHE A 39 0.17 20.72 -42.26
C PHE A 39 0.56 21.37 -40.91
N LEU A 40 0.81 22.69 -40.89
CA LEU A 40 1.28 23.38 -39.68
C LEU A 40 0.22 23.36 -38.57
N LYS A 41 -1.06 23.55 -38.93
CA LYS A 41 -2.17 23.41 -37.99
C LYS A 41 -2.25 22.00 -37.42
N GLN A 42 -2.19 20.98 -38.27
CA GLN A 42 -2.24 19.57 -37.82
C GLN A 42 -1.06 19.23 -36.90
N LEU A 43 0.13 19.75 -37.21
CA LEU A 43 1.31 19.60 -36.37
C LEU A 43 1.13 20.28 -35.01
N GLY A 44 0.61 21.51 -34.99
CA GLY A 44 0.32 22.26 -33.77
C GLY A 44 -0.69 21.55 -32.87
N GLU A 45 -1.79 21.07 -33.45
CA GLU A 45 -2.83 20.29 -32.75
C GLU A 45 -2.26 19.00 -32.18
N GLY A 46 -1.48 18.25 -32.98
CA GLY A 46 -0.87 16.99 -32.54
C GLY A 46 0.17 17.17 -31.42
N ILE A 47 0.96 18.24 -31.45
CA ILE A 47 1.89 18.57 -30.36
C ILE A 47 1.12 18.93 -29.08
N ASN A 48 0.06 19.74 -29.19
CA ASN A 48 -0.76 20.11 -28.05
C ASN A 48 -1.43 18.89 -27.41
N GLU A 49 -1.97 17.97 -28.20
CA GLU A 49 -2.57 16.72 -27.73
C GLU A 49 -1.53 15.80 -27.06
N LEU A 50 -0.33 15.70 -27.63
CA LEU A 50 0.78 14.93 -27.05
C LEU A 50 1.19 15.48 -25.67
N LEU A 51 1.33 16.80 -25.55
CA LEU A 51 1.70 17.46 -24.31
C LEU A 51 0.61 17.31 -23.26
N GLU A 52 -0.66 17.50 -23.64
CA GLU A 52 -1.81 17.32 -22.74
C GLU A 52 -1.91 15.88 -22.22
N THR A 53 -1.76 14.89 -23.09
CA THR A 53 -1.80 13.48 -22.70
C THR A 53 -0.66 13.15 -21.73
N THR A 54 0.55 13.64 -22.03
CA THR A 54 1.74 13.42 -21.20
C THR A 54 1.59 14.09 -19.84
N GLU A 55 1.17 15.36 -19.82
CA GLU A 55 0.91 16.14 -18.61
C GLU A 55 -0.11 15.44 -17.70
N ASN A 56 -1.27 15.06 -18.26
CA ASN A 56 -2.33 14.41 -17.51
C ASN A 56 -1.85 13.08 -16.91
N ASN A 57 -1.15 12.25 -17.70
CA ASN A 57 -0.67 10.95 -17.22
C ASN A 57 0.36 11.10 -16.08
N LEU A 58 1.33 12.00 -16.23
CA LEU A 58 2.35 12.22 -15.21
C LEU A 58 1.76 12.85 -13.94
N ASN A 59 0.82 13.79 -14.07
CA ASN A 59 0.13 14.39 -12.93
C ASN A 59 -0.67 13.35 -12.14
N ASP A 60 -1.34 12.42 -12.84
CA ASP A 60 -2.08 11.34 -12.18
C ASP A 60 -1.16 10.37 -11.43
N ILE A 61 -0.02 10.01 -12.02
CA ILE A 61 1.01 9.19 -11.35
C ILE A 61 1.57 9.94 -10.13
N GLN A 62 1.89 11.22 -10.26
CA GLN A 62 2.39 12.04 -9.16
C GLN A 62 1.36 12.13 -8.03
N ARG A 63 0.08 12.33 -8.34
CA ARG A 63 -1.02 12.36 -7.36
C ARG A 63 -1.14 11.04 -6.61
N LEU A 64 -1.05 9.92 -7.31
CA LEU A 64 -1.07 8.59 -6.69
C LEU A 64 0.14 8.37 -5.78
N LEU A 65 1.35 8.70 -6.25
CA LEU A 65 2.57 8.56 -5.45
C LEU A 65 2.57 9.48 -4.22
N TYR A 66 2.02 10.69 -4.36
CA TYR A 66 1.83 11.61 -3.24
C TYR A 66 0.89 10.98 -2.19
N ALA A 67 -0.27 10.46 -2.59
CA ALA A 67 -1.19 9.77 -1.68
C ALA A 67 -0.53 8.57 -1.00
N LEU A 68 0.17 7.74 -1.77
CA LEU A 68 0.89 6.57 -1.27
C LEU A 68 1.94 6.95 -0.20
N SER A 69 2.72 8.01 -0.43
CA SER A 69 3.71 8.49 0.55
C SER A 69 3.10 9.02 1.85
N HIS A 70 1.80 9.34 1.85
CA HIS A 70 1.03 9.75 3.02
C HIS A 70 0.19 8.59 3.60
N ASN A 71 0.47 7.35 3.19
CA ASN A 71 -0.28 6.14 3.57
C ASN A 71 -1.76 6.16 3.12
N ASP A 72 -2.12 7.03 2.18
CA ASP A 72 -3.45 7.01 1.56
C ASP A 72 -3.44 6.05 0.37
N LEU A 73 -3.94 4.85 0.61
CA LEU A 73 -4.08 3.81 -0.41
C LEU A 73 -5.41 3.91 -1.17
N THR A 74 -6.27 4.90 -0.89
CA THR A 74 -7.59 5.01 -1.54
C THR A 74 -7.52 5.60 -2.94
N VAL A 75 -6.43 6.33 -3.24
CA VAL A 75 -6.23 7.00 -4.52
C VAL A 75 -5.83 6.01 -5.61
N ILE A 76 -6.55 6.08 -6.72
CA ILE A 76 -6.24 5.40 -7.97
C ILE A 76 -6.26 6.38 -9.15
N ILE A 77 -5.61 5.99 -10.24
CA ILE A 77 -5.69 6.68 -11.52
C ILE A 77 -6.92 6.14 -12.27
N SER A 78 -7.90 6.98 -12.53
CA SER A 78 -9.15 6.62 -13.23
C SER A 78 -9.16 7.02 -14.69
N ASN A 79 -8.44 8.07 -15.08
CA ASN A 79 -8.42 8.61 -16.44
C ASN A 79 -8.05 7.54 -17.48
N ASP A 80 -8.67 7.61 -18.66
CA ASP A 80 -8.42 6.67 -19.73
C ASP A 80 -7.15 7.04 -20.50
N TYR A 81 -6.30 6.04 -20.70
CA TYR A 81 -5.06 6.16 -21.45
C TYR A 81 -4.95 4.98 -22.42
N SER A 82 -4.11 5.14 -23.43
CA SER A 82 -3.81 4.09 -24.42
C SER A 82 -2.32 3.79 -24.44
N GLY A 83 -1.95 2.60 -24.94
CA GLY A 83 -0.57 2.18 -25.11
C GLY A 83 0.24 2.23 -23.81
N SER A 84 1.46 2.78 -23.86
CA SER A 84 2.38 2.83 -22.73
C SER A 84 1.82 3.63 -21.53
N PHE A 85 1.02 4.67 -21.78
CA PHE A 85 0.37 5.43 -20.70
C PHE A 85 -0.67 4.61 -19.94
N ALA A 86 -1.40 3.72 -20.64
CA ALA A 86 -2.32 2.78 -20.02
C ALA A 86 -1.59 1.75 -19.15
N GLN A 87 -0.44 1.26 -19.64
CA GLN A 87 0.42 0.35 -18.89
C GLN A 87 0.94 1.02 -17.61
N ALA A 88 1.44 2.26 -17.69
CA ALA A 88 1.91 3.01 -16.52
C ALA A 88 0.79 3.24 -15.49
N LYS A 89 -0.42 3.62 -15.93
CA LYS A 89 -1.63 3.67 -15.08
C LYS A 89 -1.88 2.33 -14.38
N GLY A 90 -1.86 1.23 -15.15
CA GLY A 90 -2.12 -0.12 -14.64
C GLY A 90 -1.11 -0.53 -13.57
N GLU A 91 0.19 -0.36 -13.84
CA GLU A 91 1.28 -0.70 -12.92
C GLU A 91 1.22 0.14 -11.64
N ALA A 92 0.91 1.44 -11.75
CA ALA A 92 0.74 2.31 -10.59
C ALA A 92 -0.43 1.87 -9.71
N ASN A 93 -1.60 1.57 -10.30
CA ASN A 93 -2.77 1.08 -9.57
C ASN A 93 -2.51 -0.30 -8.92
N ILE A 94 -1.83 -1.22 -9.63
CA ILE A 94 -1.44 -2.53 -9.08
C ILE A 94 -0.53 -2.38 -7.86
N THR A 95 0.38 -1.39 -7.89
CA THR A 95 1.27 -1.12 -6.76
C THR A 95 0.48 -0.75 -5.50
N VAL A 96 -0.53 0.11 -5.63
CA VAL A 96 -1.44 0.47 -4.53
C VAL A 96 -2.16 -0.76 -3.98
N GLU A 97 -2.70 -1.61 -4.85
CA GLU A 97 -3.40 -2.84 -4.42
C GLU A 97 -2.48 -3.82 -3.69
N LYS A 98 -1.24 -4.01 -4.17
CA LYS A 98 -0.26 -4.87 -3.47
C LYS A 98 0.13 -4.33 -2.10
N PHE A 99 0.22 -3.00 -1.96
CA PHE A 99 0.44 -2.38 -0.64
C PHE A 99 -0.76 -2.62 0.29
N LYS A 100 -2.00 -2.45 -0.19
CA LYS A 100 -3.20 -2.77 0.60
C LYS A 100 -3.21 -4.22 1.05
N GLU A 101 -2.90 -5.14 0.15
CA GLU A 101 -2.83 -6.57 0.46
C GLU A 101 -1.82 -6.84 1.57
N SER A 102 -0.61 -6.30 1.44
CA SER A 102 0.46 -6.46 2.42
C SER A 102 0.05 -5.94 3.80
N ILE A 103 -0.58 -4.75 3.87
CA ILE A 103 -1.11 -4.21 5.12
C ILE A 103 -2.20 -5.11 5.73
N ASN A 104 -3.08 -5.67 4.90
CA ASN A 104 -4.11 -6.59 5.37
C ASN A 104 -3.53 -7.91 5.87
N GLN A 105 -2.47 -8.42 5.23
CA GLN A 105 -1.74 -9.60 5.72
C GLN A 105 -1.08 -9.34 7.07
N ILE A 106 -0.47 -8.16 7.25
CA ILE A 106 0.11 -7.73 8.54
C ILE A 106 -0.98 -7.67 9.63
N LYS A 107 -2.14 -7.06 9.34
CA LYS A 107 -3.27 -7.01 10.29
C LYS A 107 -3.72 -8.40 10.72
N LYS A 108 -3.92 -9.31 9.75
CA LYS A 108 -4.28 -10.71 10.04
C LYS A 108 -3.24 -11.42 10.90
N ALA A 109 -1.95 -11.19 10.65
CA ALA A 109 -0.88 -11.77 11.46
C ALA A 109 -0.94 -11.28 12.92
N ILE A 110 -1.21 -9.98 13.12
CA ILE A 110 -1.38 -9.38 14.46
C ILE A 110 -2.61 -9.97 15.17
N ASP A 111 -3.75 -10.11 14.48
CA ASP A 111 -4.96 -10.72 15.06
C ASP A 111 -4.72 -12.18 15.48
N ASN A 112 -3.96 -12.93 14.69
CA ASN A 112 -3.56 -14.29 15.03
C ASN A 112 -2.62 -14.35 16.25
N ILE A 113 -1.74 -13.37 16.43
CA ILE A 113 -0.88 -13.28 17.62
C ILE A 113 -1.72 -12.99 18.86
N ASN A 114 -2.63 -12.01 18.79
CA ASN A 114 -3.49 -11.64 19.93
C ASN A 114 -4.36 -12.82 20.39
N SER A 115 -4.96 -13.55 19.44
CA SER A 115 -5.75 -14.75 19.77
C SER A 115 -4.89 -15.90 20.34
N GLY A 116 -3.64 -16.03 19.88
CA GLY A 116 -2.67 -16.95 20.47
C GLY A 116 -2.33 -16.61 21.92
N ASP A 117 -2.12 -15.32 22.23
CA ASP A 117 -1.84 -14.84 23.58
C ASP A 117 -3.02 -15.09 24.54
N GLU A 118 -4.26 -14.84 24.10
CA GLU A 118 -5.46 -15.17 24.88
C GLU A 118 -5.53 -16.67 25.21
N LYS A 119 -5.21 -17.53 24.24
CA LYS A 119 -5.15 -18.98 24.45
C LYS A 119 -4.06 -19.38 25.44
N ILE A 120 -2.87 -18.78 25.36
CA ILE A 120 -1.77 -19.05 26.31
C ILE A 120 -2.19 -18.68 27.73
N VAL A 121 -2.87 -17.55 27.91
CA VAL A 121 -3.36 -17.13 29.23
C VAL A 121 -4.39 -18.13 29.78
N SER A 122 -5.32 -18.60 28.94
CA SER A 122 -6.29 -19.64 29.31
C SER A 122 -5.59 -20.96 29.69
N ASP A 123 -4.71 -21.48 28.82
CA ASP A 123 -3.98 -22.73 29.04
C ASP A 123 -3.15 -22.66 30.33
N LYS A 124 -2.53 -21.51 30.62
CA LYS A 124 -1.80 -21.27 31.87
C LYS A 124 -2.73 -21.31 33.10
N GLY A 125 -3.93 -20.77 32.99
CA GLY A 125 -4.95 -20.85 34.04
C GLY A 125 -5.34 -22.30 34.36
N ASP A 126 -5.61 -23.10 33.33
CA ASP A 126 -5.95 -24.51 33.47
C ASP A 126 -4.80 -25.34 34.05
N LEU A 127 -3.57 -25.07 33.60
CA LEU A 127 -2.36 -25.69 34.14
C LEU A 127 -2.18 -25.38 35.63
N LEU A 128 -2.37 -24.12 36.03
CA LEU A 128 -2.30 -23.71 37.44
C LEU A 128 -3.37 -24.42 38.26
N HIS A 129 -4.62 -24.48 37.76
CA HIS A 129 -5.71 -25.17 38.45
C HIS A 129 -5.38 -26.65 38.68
N ARG A 130 -4.95 -27.38 37.64
CA ARG A 130 -4.52 -28.78 37.74
C ARG A 130 -3.33 -28.96 38.69
N THR A 131 -2.39 -28.02 38.71
CA THR A 131 -1.25 -28.04 39.64
C THR A 131 -1.72 -27.92 41.09
N TYR A 132 -2.68 -27.03 41.38
CA TYR A 132 -3.28 -26.92 42.71
C TYR A 132 -4.04 -28.18 43.13
N GLU A 133 -4.83 -28.77 42.23
CA GLU A 133 -5.53 -30.04 42.50
C GLU A 133 -4.55 -31.18 42.82
N GLN A 134 -3.47 -31.30 42.05
CA GLN A 134 -2.42 -32.29 42.29
C GLN A 134 -1.72 -32.06 43.62
N ALA A 135 -1.38 -30.80 43.96
CA ALA A 135 -0.79 -30.46 45.25
C ALA A 135 -1.72 -30.82 46.42
N ALA A 136 -3.02 -30.55 46.29
CA ALA A 136 -4.02 -30.92 47.28
C ALA A 136 -4.14 -32.43 47.44
N GLN A 137 -4.14 -33.18 46.33
CA GLN A 137 -4.17 -34.65 46.36
C GLN A 137 -2.93 -35.24 47.03
N VAL A 138 -1.74 -34.68 46.76
CA VAL A 138 -0.49 -35.08 47.40
C VAL A 138 -0.56 -34.81 48.91
N ALA A 139 -0.97 -33.60 49.31
CA ALA A 139 -1.12 -33.25 50.72
C ALA A 139 -2.10 -34.17 51.46
N ALA A 140 -3.25 -34.48 50.85
CA ALA A 140 -4.23 -35.40 51.40
C ALA A 140 -3.66 -36.82 51.55
N ASN A 141 -2.88 -37.30 50.58
CA ASN A 141 -2.23 -38.61 50.66
C ASN A 141 -1.16 -38.65 51.75
N THR A 142 -0.35 -37.59 51.87
CA THR A 142 0.64 -37.46 52.95
C THR A 142 -0.02 -37.48 54.32
N SER A 143 -1.15 -36.78 54.49
CA SER A 143 -1.93 -36.82 55.74
C SER A 143 -2.40 -38.24 56.04
N LYS A 144 -3.01 -38.93 55.07
CA LYS A 144 -3.45 -40.32 55.25
C LYS A 144 -2.31 -41.28 55.62
N ILE A 145 -1.12 -41.08 55.06
CA ILE A 145 0.07 -41.86 55.38
C ILE A 145 0.53 -41.56 56.82
N ALA A 146 0.53 -40.29 57.23
CA ALA A 146 0.88 -39.90 58.59
C ALA A 146 -0.08 -40.49 59.62
N ASP A 147 -1.40 -40.42 59.37
CA ASP A 147 -2.44 -40.98 60.25
C ASP A 147 -2.25 -42.50 60.43
N LYS A 148 -2.04 -43.23 59.32
CA LYS A 148 -1.71 -44.68 59.37
C LYS A 148 -0.42 -44.97 60.15
N GLY A 149 0.60 -44.12 60.02
CA GLY A 149 1.85 -44.26 60.77
C GLY A 149 1.61 -44.17 62.29
N VAL A 150 0.78 -43.22 62.73
CA VAL A 150 0.39 -43.08 64.14
C VAL A 150 -0.39 -44.31 64.62
N GLU A 151 -1.30 -44.83 63.80
CA GLU A 151 -2.08 -46.04 64.13
C GLU A 151 -1.19 -47.27 64.33
N VAL A 152 -0.24 -47.51 63.42
CA VAL A 152 0.72 -48.64 63.53
C VAL A 152 1.57 -48.51 64.79
N VAL A 153 2.06 -47.31 65.13
CA VAL A 153 2.83 -47.09 66.37
C VAL A 153 1.99 -47.41 67.62
N ASN A 154 0.70 -47.09 67.61
CA ASN A 154 -0.20 -47.40 68.72
C ASN A 154 -0.49 -48.90 68.84
N GLN A 155 -0.63 -49.63 67.72
CA GLN A 155 -0.81 -51.09 67.72
C GLN A 155 0.40 -51.85 68.27
N VAL A 156 1.63 -51.37 68.02
CA VAL A 156 2.86 -52.01 68.54
C VAL A 156 3.04 -51.78 70.05
N LYS A 157 2.45 -50.73 70.62
CA LYS A 157 2.55 -50.38 72.04
C LYS A 157 1.49 -51.05 72.94
N SER A 158 0.48 -51.69 72.37
CA SER A 158 -0.52 -52.48 73.11
C SER A 158 -0.12 -53.94 73.20
#